data_AF-A0A093JGP2-F1
#
_entry.id   AF-A0A093JGP2-F1
#
_cell.length_a   1.000
_cell.length_b   1.000
_cell.length_c   1.000
_cell.angle_alpha   90.00
_cell.angle_beta   90.00
_cell.angle_gamma   90.00
#
_symmetry.space_group_name_H-M   'P 1'
#
loop_
_entity.id
_entity.type
_entity.pdbx_description
1 polymer ?
#
loop_
_entity_poly.entity_id
_entity_poly.type
_entity_poly.pdbx_seq_one_letter_code
_entity_poly.pdbx_strand_id
1 'polypeptide(L)'
;PTIQEEMVSDLLRHLDTHKSMVQDGIHPRVLRELAKVVTKPLSIICQQSWLTRDFPVDWKLDTVTPIYKKGCKEDLGNYRPVSLTSVPGKIMEQIILSAIMWHIQDTQVI
;
A
#
# COMPACT_ATOMS: atom_id res chain seq x y z
N PRO A 1 8.50 9.71 -11.66
CA PRO A 1 8.55 10.59 -10.47
C PRO A 1 9.77 10.24 -9.64
N THR A 2 10.40 11.24 -9.04
CA THR A 2 11.45 10.98 -8.03
C THR A 2 10.76 10.70 -6.71
N ILE A 3 10.98 9.51 -6.14
CA ILE A 3 10.42 9.11 -4.86
C ILE A 3 11.34 9.64 -3.77
N GLN A 4 10.90 10.70 -3.11
CA GLN A 4 11.67 11.33 -2.03
C GLN A 4 11.43 10.60 -0.69
N GLU A 5 12.44 10.61 0.19
CA GLU A 5 12.38 9.93 1.49
C GLU A 5 11.27 10.53 2.37
N GLU A 6 11.06 11.85 2.33
CA GLU A 6 10.02 12.54 3.08
C GLU A 6 8.62 12.02 2.75
N MET A 7 8.33 11.77 1.47
CA MET A 7 7.05 11.24 1.04
C MET A 7 6.80 9.85 1.62
N VAL A 8 7.82 8.99 1.62
CA VAL A 8 7.74 7.64 2.20
C VAL A 8 7.59 7.70 3.73
N SER A 9 8.32 8.60 4.38
CA SER A 9 8.23 8.85 5.83
C SER A 9 6.84 9.32 6.24
N ASP A 10 6.24 10.23 5.46
CA ASP A 10 4.91 10.74 5.72
C ASP A 10 3.86 9.64 5.53
N LEU A 11 3.97 8.83 4.47
CA LEU A 11 3.08 7.68 4.28
C LEU A 11 3.18 6.67 5.43
N LEU A 12 4.40 6.39 5.92
CA LEU A 12 4.63 5.51 7.07
C LEU A 12 4.02 6.05 8.36
N ARG A 13 4.10 7.37 8.58
CA ARG A 13 3.54 8.04 9.77
C ARG A 13 2.01 8.03 9.79
N HIS A 14 1.39 8.11 8.62
CA HIS A 14 -0.06 8.10 8.46
C HIS A 14 -0.64 6.68 8.30
N LEU A 15 0.16 5.62 8.52
CA LEU A 15 -0.35 4.26 8.55
C LEU A 15 -1.40 4.09 9.65
N ASP A 16 -2.53 3.51 9.25
CA ASP A 16 -3.56 3.07 10.19
C ASP A 16 -3.05 1.86 10.99
N THR A 17 -2.77 2.11 12.27
CA THR A 17 -2.25 1.08 13.17
C THR A 17 -3.28 0.15 13.77
N HIS A 18 -4.56 0.34 13.45
CA HIS A 18 -5.61 -0.60 13.83
C HIS A 18 -5.85 -1.66 12.76
N LYS A 19 -5.12 -1.61 11.64
CA LYS A 19 -5.21 -2.64 10.60
C LYS A 19 -4.54 -3.94 11.01
N SER A 20 -5.11 -5.02 10.51
CA SER A 20 -4.57 -6.35 10.66
C SER A 20 -3.17 -6.45 10.08
N MET A 21 -2.35 -7.28 10.73
CA MET A 21 -1.14 -7.81 10.14
C MET A 21 -1.51 -8.60 8.87
N VAL A 22 -0.91 -8.23 7.74
CA VAL A 22 -1.07 -8.96 6.48
C VAL A 22 -0.13 -10.17 6.51
N GLN A 23 -0.17 -11.03 5.48
CA GLN A 23 0.69 -12.21 5.34
C GLN A 23 2.19 -11.95 5.51
N ASP A 24 2.66 -10.70 5.42
CA ASP A 24 4.04 -10.30 5.67
C ASP A 24 4.46 -10.44 7.15
N GLY A 25 3.52 -10.64 8.07
CA GLY A 25 3.81 -10.82 9.50
C GLY A 25 4.26 -9.54 10.20
N ILE A 26 4.15 -8.38 9.54
CA ILE A 26 4.59 -7.10 10.08
C ILE A 26 3.37 -6.25 10.42
N HIS A 27 3.16 -6.02 11.71
CA HIS A 27 2.08 -5.15 12.15
C HIS A 27 2.34 -3.70 11.71
N PRO A 28 1.37 -2.96 11.14
CA PRO A 28 1.57 -1.58 10.67
C PRO A 28 2.14 -0.63 11.73
N ARG A 29 1.80 -0.88 13.01
CA ARG A 29 2.38 -0.18 14.17
C ARG A 29 3.91 -0.29 14.21
N VAL A 30 4.49 -1.45 13.95
CA VAL A 30 5.95 -1.65 13.95
C VAL A 30 6.59 -0.76 12.91
N LEU A 31 6.05 -0.71 11.70
CA LEU A 31 6.58 0.12 10.61
C LEU A 31 6.45 1.62 10.91
N ARG A 32 5.37 2.04 11.56
CA ARG A 32 5.19 3.44 11.99
C ARG A 32 6.22 3.83 13.06
N GLU A 33 6.43 3.01 14.07
CA GLU A 33 7.42 3.29 15.13
C GLU A 33 8.85 3.25 14.57
N LEU A 34 9.13 2.36 13.62
CA LEU A 34 10.42 2.24 12.95
C LEU A 34 10.57 3.15 11.72
N ALA A 35 9.65 4.09 11.48
CA ALA A 35 9.62 4.91 10.27
C ALA A 35 10.97 5.57 9.96
N LYS A 36 11.66 6.09 10.99
CA LYS A 36 12.98 6.73 10.85
C LYS A 36 14.06 5.80 10.26
N VAL A 37 13.97 4.50 10.56
CA VAL A 37 14.93 3.49 10.12
C VAL A 37 14.53 2.91 8.77
N VAL A 38 13.24 2.64 8.57
CA VAL A 38 12.74 1.95 7.37
C VAL A 38 12.47 2.88 6.18
N THR A 39 12.36 4.18 6.40
CA THR A 39 12.08 5.17 5.32
C THR A 39 13.11 5.07 4.19
N LYS A 40 14.40 5.14 4.53
CA LYS A 40 15.48 5.14 3.54
C LYS A 40 15.59 3.84 2.73
N PRO A 41 15.64 2.64 3.34
CA PRO A 41 15.67 1.42 2.53
C PRO A 41 14.40 1.27 1.68
N LEU A 42 13.24 1.66 2.22
CA LEU A 42 11.98 1.55 1.48
C LEU A 42 11.91 2.52 0.29
N SER A 43 12.40 3.75 0.44
CA SER A 43 12.44 4.72 -0.67
C SER A 43 13.33 4.24 -1.82
N ILE A 44 14.47 3.62 -1.51
CA ILE A 44 15.36 3.02 -2.52
C ILE A 44 14.64 1.91 -3.28
N ILE A 45 13.97 0.99 -2.57
CA ILE A 45 13.23 -0.11 -3.20
C ILE A 45 12.08 0.43 -4.05
N CYS A 46 11.30 1.39 -3.56
CA CYS A 46 10.22 2.02 -4.31
C CYS A 46 10.76 2.72 -5.58
N GLN A 47 11.87 3.45 -5.47
CA GLN A 47 12.51 4.12 -6.61
C GLN A 47 12.98 3.12 -7.66
N GLN A 48 13.65 2.04 -7.24
CA GLN A 48 14.09 0.99 -8.14
C GLN A 48 12.90 0.28 -8.81
N SER A 49 11.84 0.01 -8.04
CA SER A 49 10.63 -0.62 -8.56
C SER A 49 9.93 0.26 -9.59
N TRP A 50 9.88 1.58 -9.34
CA TRP A 50 9.35 2.55 -10.30
C TRP A 50 10.13 2.56 -11.62
N LEU A 51 11.47 2.58 -11.55
CA LEU A 51 12.34 2.66 -12.72
C LEU A 51 12.33 1.38 -13.55
N THR A 52 12.34 0.23 -12.89
CA THR A 52 12.39 -1.09 -13.55
C THR A 52 11.01 -1.58 -14.00
N ARG A 53 9.93 -0.98 -13.47
CA ARG A 53 8.55 -1.50 -13.58
C ARG A 53 8.39 -2.91 -13.02
N ASP A 54 9.31 -3.34 -12.17
CA ASP A 54 9.25 -4.61 -11.49
C ASP A 54 9.10 -4.38 -9.99
N PHE A 55 8.21 -5.16 -9.36
CA PHE A 55 7.92 -5.04 -7.94
C PHE A 55 8.32 -6.34 -7.24
N PRO A 56 8.76 -6.27 -5.97
CA PRO A 56 8.96 -7.46 -5.14
C PRO A 56 7.72 -8.36 -5.20
N VAL A 57 7.94 -9.68 -5.24
CA VAL A 57 6.85 -10.67 -5.31
C VAL A 57 5.87 -10.46 -4.15
N ASP A 58 6.39 -10.20 -2.95
CA ASP A 58 5.61 -9.94 -1.73
C ASP A 58 4.73 -8.68 -1.80
N TRP A 59 4.96 -7.79 -2.78
CA TRP A 59 4.12 -6.61 -3.01
C TRP A 59 3.04 -6.87 -4.06
N LYS A 60 3.24 -7.89 -4.91
CA LYS A 60 2.28 -8.33 -5.93
C LYS A 60 1.28 -9.36 -5.38
N LEU A 61 1.61 -9.99 -4.25
CA LEU A 61 0.77 -10.97 -3.59
C LEU A 61 -0.17 -10.29 -2.60
N ASP A 62 -1.46 -10.54 -2.80
CA ASP A 62 -2.51 -10.08 -1.90
C ASP A 62 -3.18 -11.22 -1.18
N THR A 63 -3.50 -11.00 0.10
CA THR A 63 -4.39 -11.90 0.82
C THR A 63 -5.84 -11.56 0.49
N VAL A 64 -6.53 -12.43 -0.24
CA VAL A 64 -7.97 -12.27 -0.51
C VAL A 64 -8.76 -12.70 0.72
N THR A 65 -9.46 -11.76 1.35
CA THR A 65 -10.31 -12.02 2.52
C THR A 65 -11.77 -11.73 2.18
N PRO A 66 -12.71 -12.63 2.50
CA PRO A 66 -14.13 -12.39 2.27
C PRO A 66 -14.68 -11.45 3.36
N ILE A 67 -15.25 -10.32 2.96
CA ILE A 67 -15.97 -9.39 3.84
C ILE A 67 -17.46 -9.62 3.68
N TYR A 68 -18.11 -10.00 4.78
CA TYR A 68 -19.56 -10.15 4.83
C TYR A 68 -20.26 -8.82 4.53
N LYS A 69 -21.26 -8.84 3.64
CA LYS A 69 -22.04 -7.66 3.26
C LYS A 69 -23.38 -7.61 3.97
N LYS A 70 -24.26 -8.59 3.75
CA LYS A 70 -25.62 -8.72 4.34
C LYS A 70 -26.25 -10.07 3.96
N GLY A 71 -27.28 -10.53 4.68
CA GLY A 71 -28.03 -11.75 4.33
C GLY A 71 -27.66 -12.97 5.16
N CYS A 72 -27.74 -14.15 4.55
CA CYS A 72 -27.37 -15.42 5.17
C CYS A 72 -25.84 -15.55 5.21
N LYS A 73 -25.24 -15.91 6.34
CA LYS A 73 -23.77 -16.04 6.46
C LYS A 73 -23.23 -17.31 5.80
N GLU A 74 -24.10 -18.27 5.57
CA GLU A 74 -23.80 -19.56 4.95
C GLU A 74 -23.76 -19.46 3.42
N ASP A 75 -24.35 -18.39 2.86
CA ASP A 75 -24.36 -18.13 1.43
C ASP A 75 -23.14 -17.28 1.04
N LEU A 76 -22.25 -17.88 0.25
CA LEU A 76 -21.03 -17.25 -0.25
C LEU A 76 -21.31 -16.00 -1.10
N GLY A 77 -22.49 -15.91 -1.75
CA GLY A 77 -22.90 -14.74 -2.54
C GLY A 77 -23.07 -13.47 -1.71
N ASN A 78 -23.18 -13.60 -0.38
CA ASN A 78 -23.32 -12.49 0.56
C ASN A 78 -21.98 -11.90 1.02
N TYR A 79 -20.86 -12.37 0.47
CA TYR A 79 -19.52 -11.86 0.74
C TYR A 79 -18.96 -11.14 -0.47
N ARG A 80 -18.15 -10.11 -0.22
CA ARG A 80 -17.29 -9.50 -1.24
C ARG A 80 -15.84 -9.85 -0.95
N PRO A 81 -15.06 -10.33 -1.93
CA PRO A 81 -13.62 -10.48 -1.75
C PRO A 81 -12.96 -9.11 -1.64
N VAL A 82 -12.02 -8.97 -0.71
CA VAL A 82 -11.13 -7.80 -0.60
C VAL A 82 -9.69 -8.28 -0.55
N SER A 83 -8.87 -7.71 -1.43
CA SER A 83 -7.43 -7.91 -1.44
C SER A 83 -6.77 -7.05 -0.36
N LEU A 84 -5.97 -7.68 0.49
CA LEU A 84 -5.12 -7.03 1.46
C LEU A 84 -3.67 -7.07 0.96
N THR A 85 -3.13 -5.90 0.66
CA THR A 85 -1.75 -5.70 0.20
C THR A 85 -0.81 -5.52 1.39
N SER A 86 0.45 -5.94 1.25
CA SER A 86 1.49 -5.70 2.26
C SER A 86 1.69 -4.20 2.49
N VAL A 87 2.18 -3.80 3.67
CA VAL A 87 2.36 -2.37 3.97
C VAL A 87 3.31 -1.67 2.98
N PRO A 88 4.46 -2.26 2.60
CA PRO A 88 5.30 -1.73 1.53
C PRO A 88 4.59 -1.64 0.17
N GLY A 89 3.83 -2.67 -0.22
CA GLY A 89 3.05 -2.66 -1.45
C GLY A 89 2.03 -1.52 -1.48
N LYS A 90 1.34 -1.31 -0.36
CA LYS A 90 0.39 -0.21 -0.18
C LYS A 90 1.02 1.17 -0.27
N ILE A 91 2.24 1.34 0.24
CA ILE A 91 3.00 2.59 0.09
C ILE A 91 3.27 2.85 -1.40
N MET A 92 3.67 1.82 -2.15
CA MET A 92 3.89 1.92 -3.59
C MET A 92 2.61 2.26 -4.36
N GLU A 93 1.47 1.66 -3.99
CA GLU A 93 0.16 2.00 -4.57
C GLU A 93 -0.20 3.46 -4.36
N GLN A 94 0.04 4.02 -3.16
CA GLN A 94 -0.21 5.43 -2.88
C GLN A 94 0.70 6.34 -3.71
N ILE A 95 1.97 5.97 -3.91
CA ILE A 95 2.89 6.72 -4.77
C ILE A 95 2.40 6.74 -6.22
N ILE A 96 1.98 5.58 -6.75
CA ILE A 96 1.42 5.45 -8.10
C ILE A 96 0.13 6.27 -8.22
N LEU A 97 -0.77 6.16 -7.25
CA LEU A 97 -2.03 6.90 -7.23
C LEU A 97 -1.78 8.41 -7.25
N SER A 98 -0.89 8.91 -6.39
CA SER A 98 -0.51 10.33 -6.35
C SER A 98 0.06 10.82 -7.68
N ALA A 99 0.90 10.01 -8.33
CA ALA A 99 1.48 10.34 -9.63
C ALA A 99 0.41 10.43 -10.74
N ILE A 100 -0.54 9.47 -10.76
CA ILE A 100 -1.66 9.48 -11.70
C ILE A 100 -2.57 10.69 -11.44
N MET A 101 -2.89 10.95 -10.17
CA MET A 101 -3.77 12.05 -9.77
C MET A 101 -3.19 13.40 -10.18
N TRP A 102 -1.89 13.60 -9.94
CA TRP A 102 -1.16 14.79 -10.37
C TRP A 102 -1.23 14.98 -11.89
N HIS A 103 -1.01 13.90 -12.66
CA HIS A 103 -1.07 13.97 -14.12
C HIS A 103 -2.49 14.29 -14.63
N ILE A 104 -3.53 13.71 -14.02
CA ILE A 104 -4.93 14.00 -14.39
C ILE A 104 -5.27 15.46 -14.09
N GLN A 105 -4.88 15.98 -12.92
CA GLN A 105 -5.14 17.37 -12.54
C GLN A 105 -4.43 18.35 -13.47
N ASP A 106 -3.17 18.10 -13.80
CA ASP A 106 -2.40 18.89 -14.77
C ASP A 106 -3.07 18.90 -16.16
N THR A 107 -3.62 17.76 -16.58
CA THR A 107 -4.30 17.60 -17.88
C THR A 107 -5.71 18.20 -17.91
N GLN A 108 -6.39 18.34 -16.76
CA GLN A 108 -7.73 18.95 -16.65
C GLN A 108 -7.73 20.47 -16.51
N VAL A 109 -6.56 21.12 -16.42
CA VAL A 109 -6.46 22.57 -16.56
C VAL A 109 -6.48 22.94 -18.04
N ILE A 110 -7.68 22.92 -18.63
CA ILE A 110 -8.04 23.62 -19.88
C ILE A 110 -9.30 24.43 -19.62
#